data_AF-A0A3R6Y668-F1
#
_entry.id   AF-A0A3R6Y668-F1
#
_cell.length_a   1.000
_cell.length_b   1.000
_cell.length_c   1.000
_cell.angle_alpha   90.00
_cell.angle_beta   90.00
_cell.angle_gamma   90.00
#
_symmetry.space_group_name_H-M   'P 1'
#
loop_
_entity.id
_entity.type
_entity.pdbx_description
1 polymer ?
#
loop_
_entity_poly.entity_id
_entity_poly.type
_entity_poly.pdbx_seq_one_letter_code
_entity_poly.pdbx_strand_id
1 'polypeptide(L)'
;MNSKLASEKTHSCATLQLDNQSVRLGVTERKEFRFDHVLGPSASQKEVYDTTGVAQSIASVLEGYHATLFAYGQTGSGKTYTMEGFEYEVLLKEGVMTTLEASSYK
;
A
#
# COMPACT_ATOMS: atom_id res chain seq x y z
N MET A 1 7.10 41.80 16.74
CA MET A 1 6.31 41.49 15.54
C MET A 1 7.01 40.38 14.81
N ASN A 2 6.60 39.12 15.00
CA ASN A 2 7.00 38.02 14.12
C ASN A 2 5.83 37.04 14.05
N SER A 3 5.47 36.79 12.80
CA SER A 3 4.27 36.19 12.27
C SER A 3 4.04 34.77 12.77
N LYS A 4 2.90 34.54 13.43
CA LYS A 4 2.29 33.21 13.45
C LYS A 4 1.89 32.89 12.00
N LEU A 5 2.61 31.95 11.38
CA LEU A 5 2.13 31.34 10.14
C LEU A 5 0.74 30.77 10.42
N ALA A 6 -0.15 30.97 9.46
CA ALA A 6 -1.54 30.52 9.53
C ALA A 6 -1.58 29.05 9.96
N SER A 7 -2.40 28.76 10.97
CA SER A 7 -2.80 27.41 11.31
C SER A 7 -3.07 26.65 10.02
N GLU A 8 -2.30 25.60 9.78
CA GLU A 8 -2.51 24.68 8.67
C GLU A 8 -3.92 24.12 8.86
N LYS A 9 -4.88 24.63 8.09
CA LYS A 9 -6.25 24.15 8.12
C LYS A 9 -6.16 22.69 7.70
N THR A 10 -6.41 21.78 8.63
CA THR A 10 -6.68 20.39 8.31
C THR A 10 -7.90 20.39 7.39
N HIS A 11 -7.66 20.37 6.08
CA HIS A 11 -8.68 20.07 5.10
C HIS A 11 -9.06 18.61 5.31
N SER A 12 -9.96 18.35 6.28
CA SER A 12 -10.63 17.07 6.45
C SER A 12 -11.52 16.86 5.24
N CYS A 13 -10.91 16.37 4.17
CA CYS A 13 -11.58 16.04 2.94
C CYS A 13 -12.03 14.57 3.05
N ALA A 14 -13.33 14.39 3.26
CA ALA A 14 -14.09 13.13 3.30
C ALA A 14 -13.97 12.25 4.57
N THR A 15 -15.14 11.86 5.10
CA THR A 15 -15.27 10.71 6.01
C THR A 15 -14.97 9.44 5.20
N LEU A 16 -13.73 8.96 5.29
CA LEU A 16 -13.30 7.68 4.72
C LEU A 16 -13.73 6.56 5.67
N GLN A 17 -14.58 5.66 5.17
CA GLN A 17 -14.89 4.40 5.87
C GLN A 17 -14.28 3.25 5.09
N LEU A 18 -13.42 2.50 5.76
CA LEU A 18 -12.76 1.32 5.21
C LEU A 18 -13.42 0.08 5.79
N ASP A 19 -13.64 -0.89 4.92
CA ASP A 19 -13.98 -2.28 5.22
C ASP A 19 -13.04 -3.16 4.38
N ASN A 20 -12.89 -4.44 4.70
CA ASN A 20 -11.88 -5.33 4.08
C ASN A 20 -11.95 -5.38 2.54
N GLN A 21 -13.09 -5.04 1.94
CA GLN A 21 -13.32 -5.08 0.49
C GLN A 21 -14.02 -3.83 -0.06
N SER A 22 -14.26 -2.81 0.78
CA SER A 22 -14.95 -1.60 0.32
C SER A 22 -14.35 -0.32 0.90
N VAL A 23 -14.30 0.71 0.05
CA VAL A 23 -13.92 2.07 0.43
C VAL A 23 -15.12 2.97 0.18
N ARG A 24 -15.65 3.58 1.24
CA ARG A 24 -16.73 4.56 1.14
C ARG A 24 -16.18 5.97 1.36
N LEU A 25 -16.48 6.85 0.40
CA LEU A 25 -16.09 8.25 0.39
C LEU A 25 -17.35 9.12 0.45
N GLY A 26 -17.45 10.07 1.39
CA GLY A 26 -18.42 11.15 1.28
C GLY A 26 -18.81 11.83 2.58
N VAL A 27 -19.06 13.14 2.48
CA VAL A 27 -19.81 13.94 3.47
C VAL A 27 -21.21 14.28 2.93
N THR A 28 -21.35 14.53 1.62
CA THR A 28 -22.61 14.91 0.93
C THR A 28 -23.14 13.85 -0.03
N GLU A 29 -22.30 13.26 -0.89
CA GLU A 29 -22.65 12.10 -1.74
C GLU A 29 -21.78 10.90 -1.37
N ARG A 30 -22.40 9.77 -1.02
CA ARG A 30 -21.68 8.53 -0.70
C ARG A 30 -21.32 7.80 -1.99
N LYS A 31 -20.02 7.66 -2.26
CA LYS A 31 -19.48 6.78 -3.29
C LYS A 31 -18.88 5.56 -2.61
N GLU A 32 -19.18 4.36 -3.11
CA GLU A 32 -18.60 3.10 -2.65
C GLU A 32 -17.81 2.46 -3.78
N PHE A 33 -16.58 2.08 -3.49
CA PHE A 33 -15.69 1.33 -4.38
C PHE A 33 -15.44 -0.04 -3.77
N ARG A 34 -15.40 -1.08 -4.59
CA ARG A 34 -15.13 -2.45 -4.17
C ARG A 34 -13.82 -2.95 -4.77
N PHE A 35 -13.07 -3.67 -3.96
CA PHE A 35 -11.78 -4.27 -4.29
C PHE A 35 -11.69 -5.66 -3.68
N ASP A 36 -10.78 -6.50 -4.17
CA ASP A 36 -10.52 -7.82 -3.58
C ASP A 36 -10.04 -7.70 -2.13
N HIS A 37 -9.18 -6.71 -1.89
CA HIS A 37 -8.63 -6.36 -0.58
C HIS A 37 -8.48 -4.84 -0.45
N VAL A 38 -8.84 -4.32 0.73
CA VAL A 38 -8.65 -2.94 1.14
C VAL A 38 -7.84 -2.94 2.42
N LEU A 39 -6.66 -2.32 2.37
CA LEU A 39 -5.73 -2.24 3.50
C LEU A 39 -5.77 -0.83 4.09
N GLY A 40 -5.91 -0.77 5.41
CA GLY A 40 -5.92 0.50 6.15
C GLY A 40 -4.55 1.15 6.26
N PRO A 41 -4.48 2.40 6.73
CA PRO A 41 -3.21 3.13 6.89
C PRO A 41 -2.27 2.52 7.94
N SER A 42 -2.77 1.64 8.80
CA SER A 42 -1.98 0.89 9.79
C SER A 42 -1.45 -0.44 9.26
N ALA A 43 -1.76 -0.80 8.02
CA ALA A 43 -1.34 -2.08 7.45
C ALA A 43 0.18 -2.13 7.29
N SER A 44 0.78 -3.24 7.71
CA SER A 44 2.22 -3.48 7.54
C SER A 44 2.54 -3.95 6.12
N GLN A 45 3.79 -3.83 5.72
CA GLN A 45 4.24 -4.34 4.42
C GLN A 45 4.12 -5.86 4.33
N LYS A 46 4.32 -6.56 5.45
CA LYS A 46 4.07 -8.00 5.54
C LYS A 46 2.59 -8.32 5.29
N GLU A 47 1.69 -7.54 5.88
CA GLU A 47 0.24 -7.71 5.67
C GLU A 47 -0.16 -7.44 4.22
N VAL A 48 0.45 -6.45 3.57
CA VAL A 48 0.29 -6.22 2.12
C VAL A 48 0.70 -7.45 1.33
N TYR A 49 1.89 -7.99 1.59
CA TYR A 49 2.43 -9.16 0.88
C TYR A 49 1.54 -10.41 1.04
N ASP A 50 1.09 -10.69 2.27
CA ASP A 50 0.30 -11.88 2.58
C ASP A 50 -1.14 -11.78 2.05
N THR A 51 -1.73 -10.57 2.07
CA THR A 51 -3.17 -10.38 1.79
C THR A 51 -3.44 -10.14 0.31
N THR A 52 -2.53 -9.54 -0.44
CA THR A 52 -2.80 -9.08 -1.83
C THR A 52 -2.54 -10.13 -2.92
N GLY A 53 -2.27 -11.39 -2.55
CA GLY A 53 -2.03 -12.46 -3.52
C GLY A 53 -0.60 -12.48 -4.08
N VAL A 54 0.31 -11.68 -3.51
CA VAL A 54 1.70 -11.57 -3.99
C VAL A 54 2.45 -12.88 -3.74
N ALA A 55 2.32 -13.48 -2.56
CA ALA A 55 2.96 -14.75 -2.25
C ALA A 55 2.58 -15.86 -3.24
N GLN A 56 1.30 -15.90 -3.64
CA GLN A 56 0.77 -16.85 -4.63
C GLN A 56 1.31 -16.55 -6.02
N SER A 57 1.38 -15.27 -6.39
CA SER A 57 1.98 -14.85 -7.67
C SER A 57 3.44 -15.31 -7.79
N ILE A 58 4.18 -15.32 -6.68
CA ILE A 58 5.57 -15.80 -6.63
C ILE A 58 5.64 -17.30 -6.83
N ALA A 59 4.79 -18.06 -6.14
CA ALA A 59 4.70 -19.49 -6.32
C ALA A 59 4.44 -19.86 -7.79
N SER A 60 3.50 -19.16 -8.44
CA SER A 60 3.24 -19.35 -9.87
C SER A 60 4.45 -19.01 -10.75
N VAL A 61 5.24 -17.99 -10.41
CA VAL A 61 6.47 -17.67 -11.14
C VAL A 61 7.51 -18.79 -11.01
N LEU A 62 7.64 -19.40 -9.83
CA LEU A 62 8.51 -20.57 -9.62
C LEU A 62 8.05 -21.81 -10.40
N GLU A 63 6.75 -21.92 -10.68
CA GLU A 63 6.17 -22.95 -11.54
C GLU A 63 6.32 -22.66 -13.05
N GLY A 64 6.91 -21.52 -13.43
CA GLY A 64 7.18 -21.14 -14.81
C GLY A 64 6.12 -20.25 -15.46
N TYR A 65 5.20 -19.67 -14.67
CA TYR A 65 4.25 -18.67 -15.15
C TYR A 65 4.80 -17.24 -15.08
N HIS A 66 4.19 -16.32 -15.82
CA HIS A 66 4.50 -14.90 -15.72
C HIS A 66 3.52 -14.21 -14.76
N ALA A 67 4.05 -13.38 -13.85
CA ALA A 67 3.27 -12.51 -12.99
C ALA A 67 3.75 -11.06 -13.13
N THR A 68 2.85 -10.10 -12.95
CA THR A 68 3.18 -8.67 -13.01
C THR A 68 2.42 -7.91 -11.94
N LEU A 69 3.13 -7.10 -11.17
CA LEU A 69 2.59 -6.30 -10.07
C LEU A 69 2.77 -4.82 -10.41
N PHE A 70 1.70 -4.03 -10.24
CA PHE A 70 1.74 -2.59 -10.45
C PHE A 70 1.30 -1.86 -9.18
N ALA A 71 2.12 -0.90 -8.74
CA ALA A 71 1.71 0.10 -7.76
C ALA A 71 1.26 1.36 -8.50
N TYR A 72 0.01 1.80 -8.29
CA TYR A 72 -0.58 2.96 -8.95
C TYR A 72 -1.13 3.98 -7.94
N GLY A 73 -1.06 5.26 -8.29
CA GLY A 73 -1.51 6.36 -7.45
C GLY A 73 -0.76 7.67 -7.76
N GLN A 74 -1.19 8.78 -7.17
CA GLN A 74 -0.53 10.08 -7.34
C GLN A 74 0.87 10.15 -6.70
N THR A 75 1.68 11.14 -7.04
CA THR A 75 2.98 11.37 -6.36
C THR A 75 2.77 11.57 -4.86
N GLY A 76 3.63 10.95 -4.05
CA GLY A 76 3.52 10.94 -2.58
C GLY A 76 2.55 9.92 -2.00
N SER A 77 1.86 9.11 -2.82
CA SER A 77 0.89 8.10 -2.34
C SER A 77 1.49 6.79 -1.83
N GLY A 78 2.82 6.66 -1.77
CA GLY A 78 3.48 5.45 -1.25
C GLY A 78 3.78 4.33 -2.25
N LYS A 79 3.67 4.54 -3.58
CA LYS A 79 4.01 3.49 -4.59
C LYS A 79 5.40 2.87 -4.39
N THR A 80 6.44 3.70 -4.28
CA THR A 80 7.82 3.26 -4.04
C THR A 80 7.95 2.57 -2.68
N TYR A 81 7.31 3.10 -1.65
CA TYR A 81 7.28 2.48 -0.33
C TYR A 81 6.69 1.07 -0.38
N THR A 82 5.58 0.86 -1.08
CA THR A 82 4.97 -0.47 -1.21
C THR A 82 5.88 -1.46 -1.96
N MET A 83 6.52 -1.03 -3.06
CA MET A 83 7.34 -1.93 -3.88
C MET A 83 8.73 -2.20 -3.29
N GLU A 84 9.45 -1.15 -2.90
CA GLU A 84 10.86 -1.20 -2.50
C GLU A 84 11.06 -1.12 -0.98
N GLY A 85 10.11 -0.52 -0.26
CA GLY A 85 10.29 -0.15 1.15
C GLY A 85 11.13 1.13 1.31
N PHE A 86 11.59 1.43 2.53
CA PHE A 86 12.61 2.46 2.76
C PHE A 86 13.99 1.77 2.85
N GLU A 87 14.86 2.04 1.89
CA GLU A 87 16.21 1.49 1.87
C GLU A 87 17.14 2.37 2.71
N TYR A 88 17.60 1.85 3.88
CA TYR A 88 18.92 2.07 4.53
C TYR A 88 19.06 1.43 5.92
N GLU A 89 18.09 0.65 6.42
CA GLU A 89 18.37 -0.27 7.55
C GLU A 89 18.54 -1.70 7.04
N VAL A 90 19.80 -2.08 6.89
CA VAL A 90 20.31 -3.38 6.42
C VAL A 90 19.92 -4.57 7.31
N LEU A 91 18.97 -4.45 8.24
CA LEU A 91 18.70 -5.53 9.21
C LEU A 91 17.26 -6.04 9.32
N LEU A 92 16.24 -5.45 8.69
CA LEU A 92 14.89 -6.05 8.67
C LEU A 92 14.19 -5.77 7.32
N LYS A 93 14.29 -6.73 6.39
CA LYS A 93 13.71 -6.66 5.04
C LYS A 93 12.18 -6.78 5.07
N GLU A 94 11.44 -5.69 4.85
CA GLU A 94 9.96 -5.70 4.73
C GLU A 94 9.45 -5.02 3.42
N GLY A 95 10.16 -5.15 2.30
CA GLY A 95 9.68 -4.69 0.98
C GLY A 95 9.09 -5.83 0.14
N VAL A 96 8.10 -5.56 -0.72
CA VAL A 96 7.52 -6.59 -1.62
C VAL A 96 8.58 -7.10 -2.60
N MET A 97 9.34 -6.21 -3.26
CA MET A 97 10.41 -6.59 -4.19
C MET A 97 11.57 -7.28 -3.48
N THR A 98 11.94 -6.83 -2.28
CA THR A 98 13.00 -7.48 -1.51
C THR A 98 12.60 -8.89 -1.06
N THR A 99 11.31 -9.11 -0.76
CA THR A 99 10.78 -10.44 -0.43
C THR A 99 10.77 -11.36 -1.66
N LEU A 100 10.47 -10.82 -2.85
CA LEU A 100 10.57 -11.54 -4.13
C LEU A 100 11.98 -12.10 -4.36
N GLU A 101 13.00 -11.26 -4.19
CA GLU A 101 14.39 -11.68 -4.35
C GLU A 101 14.78 -12.76 -3.32
N ALA A 102 14.44 -12.57 -2.04
CA ALA A 102 14.78 -13.53 -0.99
C ALA A 102 14.17 -14.92 -1.22
N SER A 103 12.96 -14.99 -1.80
CA SER A 103 12.31 -16.27 -2.11
C SER A 103 12.90 -16.99 -3.32
N SER A 104 13.61 -16.29 -4.20
CA SER A 104 14.21 -16.87 -5.42
C SER A 104 15.53 -17.60 -5.15
N TYR A 105 16.17 -17.36 -4.00
CA TYR A 105 17.45 -17.97 -3.61
C TYR A 105 17.31 -19.20 -2.69
N LYS A 106 16.10 -19.74 -2.52
CA LYS A 106 15.83 -20.92 -1.67
C LYS A 106 15.53 -22.16 -2.48
#